data_AF-A0AAD9IQD8-F1
#
_entry.id   AF-A0AAD9IQD8-F1
#
_cell.length_a   1.000
_cell.length_b   1.000
_cell.length_c   1.000
_cell.angle_alpha   90.00
_cell.angle_beta   90.00
_cell.angle_gamma   90.00
#
_symmetry.space_group_name_H-M   'P 1'
#
loop_
_entity.id
_entity.type
_entity.pdbx_description
1 polymer ?
#
loop_
_entity_poly.entity_id
_entity_poly.type
_entity_poly.pdbx_seq_one_letter_code
_entity_poly.pdbx_strand_id
1 'polypeptide(L)'
;MITKEDYDRLTGIQDWRLMNPTAHRPPFKFATVPHGSTETTMMNNYPKMHRYMSPYNKSEVAYGVKAVKDGEINAFIYDATVLEYLAAHDDKCKLRTVGNWYAMTGYGVGFPKGSKWIQQFNKYMLQFQHDGG
;
A
#
# COMPACT_ATOMS: atom_id res chain seq x y z
N MET A 1 19.04 -19.53 -15.73
CA MET A 1 19.71 -18.72 -14.69
C MET A 1 18.78 -17.57 -14.39
N ILE A 2 18.11 -17.58 -13.24
CA ILE A 2 17.20 -16.50 -12.83
C ILE A 2 18.09 -15.41 -12.23
N THR A 3 18.01 -14.17 -12.72
CA THR A 3 18.78 -13.06 -12.18
C THR A 3 18.28 -12.74 -10.77
N LYS A 4 19.17 -12.27 -9.89
CA LYS A 4 18.82 -11.88 -8.52
C LYS A 4 17.67 -10.85 -8.48
N GLU A 5 17.53 -10.06 -9.55
CA GLU A 5 16.48 -9.07 -9.77
C GLU A 5 15.07 -9.68 -9.91
N ASP A 6 14.93 -10.90 -10.44
CA ASP A 6 13.64 -11.58 -10.56
C ASP A 6 13.22 -12.30 -9.26
N TYR A 7 14.17 -12.65 -8.39
CA TYR A 7 13.91 -13.33 -7.12
C TYR A 7 13.23 -12.40 -6.11
N ASP A 8 13.55 -11.11 -6.11
CA ASP A 8 13.03 -10.13 -5.14
C ASP A 8 11.67 -9.53 -5.54
N ARG A 9 11.13 -9.88 -6.72
CA ARG A 9 9.88 -9.28 -7.20
C ARG A 9 8.67 -9.97 -6.60
N LEU A 10 7.93 -9.27 -5.74
CA LEU A 10 6.63 -9.74 -5.27
C LEU A 10 5.64 -9.78 -6.45
N THR A 11 4.83 -10.83 -6.54
CA THR A 11 3.76 -10.94 -7.55
C THR A 11 2.52 -10.11 -7.20
N GLY A 12 2.40 -9.70 -5.94
CA GLY A 12 1.29 -8.92 -5.41
C GLY A 12 0.95 -9.38 -4.00
N ILE A 13 -0.24 -9.02 -3.51
CA ILE A 13 -0.63 -9.32 -2.13
C ILE A 13 -0.77 -10.82 -1.83
N GLN A 14 -1.00 -11.63 -2.86
CA GLN A 14 -1.13 -13.10 -2.76
C GLN A 14 0.21 -13.82 -2.94
N ASP A 15 1.33 -13.10 -2.99
CA ASP A 15 2.66 -13.73 -3.06
C ASP A 15 2.85 -14.71 -1.91
N TRP A 16 3.42 -15.88 -2.20
CA TRP A 16 3.60 -16.95 -1.22
C TRP A 16 4.46 -16.50 -0.03
N ARG A 17 5.35 -15.53 -0.20
CA ARG A 17 6.16 -14.94 0.86
C ARG A 17 5.34 -14.07 1.82
N LEU A 18 4.23 -13.49 1.36
CA LEU A 18 3.30 -12.75 2.23
C LEU A 18 2.31 -13.72 2.90
N MET A 19 1.83 -14.71 2.14
CA MET A 19 0.88 -15.71 2.64
C MET A 19 1.50 -16.69 3.65
N ASN A 20 2.78 -17.02 3.48
CA ASN A 20 3.53 -17.88 4.40
C ASN A 20 4.95 -17.33 4.67
N PRO A 21 5.08 -16.29 5.50
CA PRO A 21 6.32 -15.53 5.65
C PRO A 21 7.47 -16.29 6.28
N THR A 22 7.17 -17.34 7.02
CA THR A 22 8.15 -18.19 7.70
C THR A 22 8.66 -19.34 6.84
N ALA A 23 8.06 -19.57 5.66
CA ALA A 23 8.56 -20.55 4.69
C ALA A 23 9.88 -20.11 4.04
N HIS A 24 10.11 -18.80 3.96
CA HIS A 24 11.37 -18.22 3.51
C HIS A 24 12.35 -18.04 4.68
N ARG A 25 13.66 -18.19 4.42
CA ARG A 25 14.73 -17.93 5.40
C ARG A 25 15.71 -16.88 4.85
N PRO A 26 15.91 -15.75 5.55
CA PRO A 26 15.24 -15.31 6.78
C PRO A 26 13.73 -15.03 6.55
N PRO A 27 12.88 -15.04 7.60
CA PRO A 27 11.45 -14.77 7.44
C PRO A 27 11.18 -13.46 6.71
N PHE A 28 10.20 -13.47 5.82
CA PHE A 28 9.86 -12.30 5.00
C PHE A 28 9.04 -11.30 5.82
N LYS A 29 9.67 -10.22 6.29
CA LYS A 29 9.02 -9.22 7.14
C LYS A 29 8.30 -8.18 6.30
N PHE A 30 7.09 -7.84 6.68
CA PHE A 30 6.34 -6.74 6.06
C PHE A 30 5.45 -6.06 7.09
N ALA A 31 5.05 -4.83 6.77
CA ALA A 31 4.37 -3.94 7.68
C ALA A 31 3.37 -3.03 6.94
N THR A 32 2.45 -2.43 7.70
CA THR A 32 1.60 -1.32 7.27
C THR A 32 1.49 -0.27 8.38
N VAL A 33 0.62 0.73 8.20
CA VAL A 33 0.25 1.71 9.23
C VAL A 33 -0.97 1.21 10.01
N PRO A 34 -0.90 1.11 11.36
CA PRO A 34 -2.02 0.64 12.17
C PRO A 34 -3.19 1.65 12.16
N HIS A 35 -4.41 1.16 12.41
CA HIS A 35 -5.63 1.97 12.46
C HIS A 35 -5.98 2.72 11.15
N GLY A 36 -5.40 2.30 10.03
CA GLY A 36 -5.70 2.81 8.70
C GLY A 36 -6.63 1.89 7.90
N SER A 37 -7.11 2.40 6.77
CA SER A 37 -7.93 1.63 5.83
C SER A 37 -7.21 0.37 5.34
N THR A 38 -5.93 0.49 4.98
CA THR A 38 -5.10 -0.65 4.53
C THR A 38 -5.04 -1.75 5.60
N GLU A 39 -4.83 -1.39 6.86
CA GLU A 39 -4.74 -2.35 7.96
C GLU A 39 -6.10 -3.04 8.21
N THR A 40 -7.19 -2.28 8.15
CA THR A 40 -8.55 -2.82 8.26
C THR A 40 -8.86 -3.79 7.10
N THR A 41 -8.47 -3.45 5.88
CA THR A 41 -8.60 -4.33 4.70
C THR A 41 -7.80 -5.63 4.88
N MET A 42 -6.57 -5.54 5.39
CA MET A 42 -5.74 -6.72 5.68
C MET A 42 -6.34 -7.57 6.80
N MET A 43 -6.88 -6.95 7.84
CA MET A 43 -7.55 -7.64 8.94
C MET A 43 -8.76 -8.44 8.45
N ASN A 44 -9.58 -7.85 7.58
CA ASN A 44 -10.81 -8.48 7.07
C ASN A 44 -10.53 -9.57 6.03
N ASN A 45 -9.65 -9.31 5.07
CA ASN A 45 -9.43 -10.22 3.94
C ASN A 45 -8.30 -11.24 4.18
N TYR A 46 -7.31 -10.88 5.01
CA TYR A 46 -6.10 -11.67 5.23
C TYR A 46 -5.67 -11.73 6.71
N PRO A 47 -6.52 -12.28 7.59
CA PRO A 47 -6.31 -12.24 9.04
C PRO A 47 -4.99 -12.90 9.50
N LYS A 48 -4.51 -13.91 8.77
CA LYS A 48 -3.20 -14.54 9.06
C LYS A 48 -2.03 -13.59 8.77
N MET A 49 -2.07 -12.89 7.64
CA MET A 49 -1.04 -11.90 7.28
C MET A 49 -1.09 -10.71 8.23
N HIS A 50 -2.29 -10.24 8.60
CA HIS A 50 -2.47 -9.16 9.56
C HIS A 50 -1.84 -9.47 10.92
N ARG A 51 -2.08 -10.67 11.46
CA ARG A 51 -1.43 -11.12 12.71
C ARG A 51 0.09 -11.17 12.60
N TYR A 52 0.61 -11.63 11.46
CA TYR A 52 2.05 -11.71 11.25
C TYR A 52 2.72 -10.32 11.15
N MET A 53 2.09 -9.37 10.44
CA MET A 53 2.67 -8.04 10.21
C MET A 53 2.59 -7.13 11.43
N SER A 54 1.63 -7.38 12.35
CA SER A 54 1.33 -6.52 13.50
C SER A 54 2.56 -6.07 14.32
N PRO A 55 3.53 -6.95 14.67
CA PRO A 55 4.73 -6.55 15.41
C PRO A 55 5.71 -5.65 14.63
N TYR A 56 5.58 -5.60 13.30
CA TYR A 56 6.47 -4.85 12.41
C TYR A 56 5.85 -3.54 11.92
N ASN A 57 4.57 -3.30 12.22
CA ASN A 57 3.84 -2.10 11.82
C ASN A 57 4.57 -0.83 12.24
N LYS A 58 4.47 0.21 11.40
CA LYS A 58 5.11 1.50 11.64
C LYS A 58 4.04 2.56 11.86
N SER A 59 4.30 3.52 12.75
CA SER A 59 3.33 4.56 13.11
C SER A 59 2.96 5.47 11.94
N GLU A 60 3.88 5.66 10.99
CA GLU A 60 3.71 6.55 9.84
C GLU A 60 4.29 5.95 8.56
N VAL A 61 3.79 6.42 7.43
CA VAL A 61 4.24 6.04 6.09
C VAL A 61 5.73 6.31 5.90
N ALA A 62 6.22 7.47 6.37
CA ALA A 62 7.63 7.83 6.26
C ALA A 62 8.56 6.82 6.97
N TYR A 63 8.16 6.35 8.15
CA TYR A 63 8.89 5.31 8.88
C TYR A 63 8.78 3.94 8.22
N GLY A 64 7.64 3.62 7.60
CA GLY A 64 7.46 2.43 6.77
C GLY A 64 8.45 2.39 5.60
N VAL A 65 8.50 3.48 4.84
CA VAL A 65 9.42 3.62 3.70
C VAL A 65 10.89 3.56 4.16
N LYS A 66 11.23 4.25 5.24
CA LYS A 66 12.58 4.22 5.79
C LYS A 66 12.98 2.80 6.22
N ALA A 67 12.09 2.07 6.89
CA ALA A 67 12.36 0.71 7.33
C ALA A 67 12.61 -0.27 6.16
N VAL A 68 11.97 -0.05 5.00
CA VAL A 68 12.29 -0.79 3.77
C VAL A 68 13.69 -0.43 3.26
N LYS A 69 14.02 0.87 3.22
CA LYS A 69 15.35 1.35 2.77
C LYS A 69 16.49 0.84 3.64
N ASP A 70 16.25 0.75 4.94
CA ASP A 70 17.23 0.31 5.94
C ASP A 70 17.28 -1.22 6.06
N GLY A 71 16.38 -1.94 5.38
CA GLY A 71 16.35 -3.41 5.38
C GLY A 71 15.78 -4.04 6.66
N GLU A 72 15.12 -3.26 7.52
CA GLU A 72 14.45 -3.75 8.73
C GLU A 72 13.25 -4.65 8.38
N ILE A 73 12.56 -4.29 7.30
CA ILE A 73 11.45 -5.03 6.70
C ILE A 73 11.70 -5.20 5.20
N ASN A 74 11.17 -6.28 4.62
CA ASN A 74 11.33 -6.59 3.21
C ASN A 74 10.29 -5.90 2.32
N ALA A 75 9.10 -5.60 2.84
CA ALA A 75 8.06 -4.89 2.10
C ALA A 75 7.19 -4.01 3.00
N PHE A 76 6.63 -2.95 2.42
CA PHE A 76 5.67 -2.08 3.08
C PHE A 76 4.38 -2.02 2.27
N ILE A 77 3.27 -2.32 2.92
CA ILE A 77 1.94 -2.39 2.31
C ILE A 77 1.19 -1.11 2.67
N TYR A 78 0.81 -0.33 1.66
CA TYR A 78 0.06 0.90 1.82
C TYR A 78 -0.70 1.27 0.55
N ASP A 79 -1.38 2.41 0.56
CA ASP A 79 -2.08 2.95 -0.62
C ASP A 79 -1.15 3.05 -1.83
N ALA A 80 -1.64 2.59 -2.99
CA ALA A 80 -0.85 2.50 -4.20
C ALA A 80 -0.38 3.88 -4.69
N THR A 81 -1.28 4.87 -4.73
CA THR A 81 -0.95 6.21 -5.24
C THR A 81 0.06 6.94 -4.37
N VAL A 82 -0.03 6.76 -3.04
CA VAL A 82 0.95 7.31 -2.08
C VAL A 82 2.32 6.67 -2.29
N LEU A 83 2.37 5.35 -2.43
CA LEU A 83 3.64 4.64 -2.65
C LEU A 83 4.26 4.95 -4.01
N GLU A 84 3.46 5.09 -5.06
CA GLU A 84 3.92 5.48 -6.40
C GLU A 84 4.52 6.89 -6.39
N TYR A 85 3.86 7.84 -5.72
CA TYR A 85 4.42 9.19 -5.52
C TYR A 85 5.76 9.14 -4.78
N LEU A 86 5.85 8.38 -3.68
CA LEU A 86 7.07 8.28 -2.88
C LEU A 86 8.21 7.56 -3.59
N ALA A 87 7.89 6.55 -4.42
CA ALA A 87 8.88 5.87 -5.24
C ALA A 87 9.39 6.77 -6.38
N ALA A 88 8.51 7.57 -7.01
CA ALA A 88 8.89 8.51 -8.06
C ALA A 88 9.77 9.67 -7.54
N HIS A 89 9.64 10.04 -6.28
CA HIS A 89 10.42 11.09 -5.62
C HIS A 89 11.58 10.54 -4.76
N ASP A 90 11.98 9.28 -4.96
CA ASP A 90 13.11 8.70 -4.24
C ASP A 90 14.45 9.07 -4.90
N ASP A 91 15.23 9.95 -4.26
CA ASP A 91 16.52 10.46 -4.76
C ASP A 91 17.52 9.37 -5.19
N LYS A 92 17.39 8.16 -4.63
CA LYS A 92 18.33 7.04 -4.85
C LYS A 92 17.73 5.91 -5.70
N CYS A 93 16.50 6.05 -6.19
CA CYS A 93 15.78 5.03 -6.97
C CYS A 93 15.84 3.62 -6.35
N LYS A 94 15.84 3.54 -5.02
CA LYS A 94 15.91 2.27 -4.27
C LYS A 94 14.55 1.69 -3.96
N LEU A 95 13.50 2.50 -4.09
CA LEU A 95 12.12 2.08 -3.91
C LEU A 95 11.48 1.71 -5.24
N ARG A 96 10.66 0.66 -5.21
CA ARG A 96 9.81 0.28 -6.33
C ARG A 96 8.48 -0.25 -5.82
N THR A 97 7.40 0.17 -6.46
CA THR A 97 6.08 -0.43 -6.27
C THR A 97 5.98 -1.72 -7.09
N VAL A 98 5.38 -2.76 -6.52
CA VAL A 98 5.34 -4.11 -7.09
C VAL A 98 3.95 -4.72 -6.96
N GLY A 99 3.59 -5.59 -7.91
CA GLY A 99 2.28 -6.23 -7.98
C GLY A 99 1.21 -5.37 -8.64
N ASN A 100 0.03 -5.96 -8.86
CA ASN A 100 -1.15 -5.25 -9.35
C ASN A 100 -1.87 -4.55 -8.18
N TRP A 101 -2.58 -3.46 -8.48
CA TRP A 101 -3.44 -2.78 -7.51
C TRP A 101 -4.49 -3.77 -6.98
N TYR A 102 -4.38 -4.11 -5.69
CA TYR A 102 -5.25 -5.12 -5.08
C TYR A 102 -6.67 -4.61 -4.83
N ALA A 103 -6.79 -3.37 -4.37
CA ALA A 103 -8.06 -2.71 -4.18
C ALA A 103 -8.14 -1.52 -5.15
N MET A 104 -9.02 -1.60 -6.15
CA MET A 104 -9.34 -0.45 -7.01
C MET A 104 -10.27 0.52 -6.27
N THR A 105 -9.78 1.07 -5.16
CA THR A 105 -10.49 2.08 -4.38
C THR A 105 -10.07 3.46 -4.82
N GLY A 106 -11.05 4.33 -5.06
CA GLY A 106 -10.80 5.74 -5.33
C GLY A 106 -10.97 6.60 -4.06
N TYR A 107 -10.32 7.75 -4.05
CA TYR A 107 -10.58 8.78 -3.05
C TYR A 107 -11.90 9.50 -3.34
N GLY A 108 -12.59 9.90 -2.27
CA GLY A 108 -13.88 10.60 -2.38
C GLY A 108 -14.07 11.61 -1.26
N VAL A 109 -14.91 12.61 -1.51
CA VAL A 109 -15.27 13.64 -0.53
C VAL A 109 -16.62 13.28 0.10
N GLY A 110 -16.62 13.09 1.42
CA GLY A 110 -17.82 12.77 2.20
C GLY A 110 -18.54 14.03 2.67
N PHE A 111 -19.87 14.04 2.54
CA PHE A 111 -20.75 15.08 3.09
C PHE A 111 -21.70 14.49 4.15
N PRO A 112 -22.20 15.29 5.10
CA PRO A 112 -23.25 14.85 6.02
C PRO A 112 -24.48 14.31 5.27
N LYS A 113 -25.16 13.33 5.88
CA LYS A 113 -26.38 12.74 5.30
C LYS A 113 -27.42 13.83 5.05
N GLY A 114 -27.93 13.91 3.81
CA GLY A 114 -28.90 14.93 3.40
C GLY A 114 -28.30 16.27 2.98
N SER A 115 -26.97 16.38 2.84
CA SER A 115 -26.32 17.59 2.33
C SER A 115 -26.81 17.93 0.91
N LYS A 116 -27.26 19.18 0.73
CA LYS A 116 -27.67 19.72 -0.57
C LYS A 116 -26.49 19.92 -1.54
N TRP A 117 -25.26 19.91 -1.02
CA TRP A 117 -24.05 20.21 -1.79
C TRP A 117 -23.51 19.04 -2.61
N ILE A 118 -23.95 17.80 -2.31
CA ILE A 118 -23.41 16.59 -2.95
C ILE A 118 -23.54 16.68 -4.48
N GLN A 119 -24.73 17.05 -4.98
CA GLN A 119 -24.96 17.11 -6.43
C GLN A 119 -24.14 18.21 -7.11
N GLN A 120 -24.07 19.39 -6.51
CA GLN A 120 -23.33 20.52 -7.07
C GLN A 120 -21.82 20.26 -7.05
N PHE A 121 -21.30 19.68 -5.96
CA PHE A 121 -19.90 19.27 -5.86
C PHE A 121 -19.53 18.23 -6.92
N ASN A 122 -20.34 17.18 -7.06
CA ASN A 122 -20.09 16.14 -8.06
C ASN A 122 -20.07 16.70 -9.49
N LYS A 123 -20.96 17.66 -9.80
CA LYS A 123 -20.96 18.34 -11.10
C LYS A 123 -19.65 19.06 -11.38
N TYR A 124 -19.15 19.84 -10.43
CA TYR A 124 -17.89 20.56 -10.59
C TYR A 124 -16.68 19.63 -10.65
N MET A 125 -16.69 18.54 -9.88
CA MET A 125 -15.62 17.54 -9.92
C MET A 125 -15.54 16.85 -11.30
N LEU A 126 -16.69 16.52 -11.90
CA LEU A 126 -16.73 15.97 -13.26
C LEU A 126 -16.26 16.98 -14.31
N GLN A 127 -16.63 18.26 -14.16
CA GLN A 127 -16.16 19.31 -15.05
C GLN A 127 -14.64 19.47 -14.97
N PHE A 128 -14.08 19.50 -13.75
CA PHE A 128 -12.64 19.57 -13.53
C PHE A 128 -11.88 18.41 -14.19
N GLN A 129 -12.41 17.19 -14.06
CA GLN A 129 -11.83 16.02 -14.74
C GLN A 129 -11.88 16.15 -16.26
N HIS A 130 -12.97 16.69 -16.83
CA HIS A 130 -13.12 16.87 -18.26
C HIS A 130 -12.21 17.97 -18.82
N ASP A 131 -11.89 18.98 -18.01
CA ASP A 131 -11.02 20.11 -18.38
C ASP A 131 -9.52 19.76 -18.27
N GLY A 132 -9.18 18.54 -17.88
CA GLY A 132 -7.80 18.04 -17.84
C GLY A 132 -7.04 18.37 -16.56
N GLY A 133 -7.76 18.44 -15.43
CA GLY A 133 -7.16 18.51 -14.10
C GLY A 133 -6.25 17.34 -13.74
#